data_AF-A0A6M0L592-F1
#
_entry.id   AF-A0A6M0L592-F1
#
_cell.length_a   1.000
_cell.length_b   1.000
_cell.length_c   1.000
_cell.angle_alpha   90.00
_cell.angle_beta   90.00
_cell.angle_gamma   90.00
#
_symmetry.space_group_name_H-M   'P 1'
#
loop_
_entity.id
_entity.type
_entity.pdbx_description
1 polymer ?
#
loop_
_entity_poly.entity_id
_entity_poly.type
_entity_poly.pdbx_seq_one_letter_code
_entity_poly.pdbx_strand_id
1 'polypeptide(L)'
;MKKHIQYIIMTVIIICGLFWYSSQSVFRSLYNTDPNLKAEVLGNLDEQMTLKQYFVPEDSTISEIEVAIKEFSHDTSSKVKWSLVEVESNKVIKSGEFELNKSTPTGGKVVLSKFYLDMTDVTLKKGSAYYIEYKGNIGDLFKVTKARQKETTIIVNGVEIDQATFTKIKYNGFHLQTFIILLLLSVYIIVFMSVMTRFFR
;
A
#
# COMPACT_ATOMS: atom_id res chain seq x y z
N MET A 1 -18.47 -1.99 46.33
CA MET A 1 -17.20 -2.42 45.68
C MET A 1 -17.39 -3.08 44.31
N LYS A 2 -18.33 -4.03 44.12
CA LYS A 2 -18.53 -4.71 42.82
C LYS A 2 -18.82 -3.78 41.62
N LYS A 3 -19.62 -2.72 41.79
CA LYS A 3 -19.99 -1.80 40.70
C LYS A 3 -18.82 -0.96 40.16
N HIS A 4 -17.98 -0.40 41.03
CA HIS A 4 -16.80 0.38 40.60
C HIS A 4 -15.78 -0.50 39.87
N ILE A 5 -15.58 -1.73 40.34
CA ILE A 5 -14.71 -2.72 39.66
C ILE A 5 -15.29 -3.08 38.28
N GLN A 6 -16.61 -3.27 38.17
CA GLN A 6 -17.26 -3.51 36.87
C GLN A 6 -17.08 -2.34 35.89
N TYR A 7 -17.18 -1.09 36.34
CA TYR A 7 -16.92 0.08 35.49
C TYR A 7 -15.47 0.15 35.03
N ILE A 8 -14.51 -0.16 35.91
CA ILE A 8 -13.08 -0.22 35.56
C ILE A 8 -12.86 -1.28 34.48
N ILE A 9 -13.37 -2.50 34.68
CA ILE A 9 -13.23 -3.61 33.72
C ILE A 9 -13.84 -3.23 32.36
N MET A 10 -15.04 -2.63 32.35
CA MET A 10 -15.69 -2.19 31.10
C MET A 10 -14.86 -1.14 30.37
N THR A 11 -14.28 -0.19 31.09
CA THR A 11 -13.42 0.86 30.51
C THR A 11 -12.16 0.25 29.89
N VAL A 12 -11.52 -0.71 30.57
CA VAL A 12 -10.35 -1.43 30.04
C VAL A 12 -10.71 -2.20 28.77
N ILE A 13 -11.85 -2.89 28.74
CA ILE A 13 -12.31 -3.61 27.54
C ILE A 13 -12.52 -2.66 26.36
N ILE A 14 -13.14 -1.50 26.60
CA ILE A 14 -13.33 -0.47 25.56
C ILE A 14 -11.97 0.01 25.03
N ILE A 15 -11.04 0.37 25.91
CA ILE A 15 -9.71 0.85 25.52
C ILE A 15 -8.96 -0.23 24.71
N CYS A 16 -8.99 -1.49 25.15
CA CYS A 16 -8.38 -2.60 24.42
C CYS A 16 -9.01 -2.78 23.02
N GLY A 17 -10.34 -2.69 22.90
CA GLY A 17 -11.03 -2.77 21.61
C GLY A 17 -10.66 -1.61 20.67
N LEU A 18 -10.58 -0.39 21.19
CA LEU A 18 -10.13 0.78 20.44
C LEU A 18 -8.69 0.65 19.98
N PHE A 19 -7.81 0.15 20.85
CA PHE A 19 -6.41 -0.09 20.54
C PHE A 19 -6.26 -1.12 19.42
N TRP A 20 -6.99 -2.25 19.51
CA TRP A 20 -7.04 -3.28 18.48
C TRP A 20 -7.51 -2.70 17.13
N TYR A 21 -8.60 -1.94 17.14
CA TYR A 21 -9.14 -1.32 15.93
C TYR A 21 -8.15 -0.33 15.31
N SER A 22 -7.46 0.45 16.14
CA SER A 22 -6.50 1.46 15.68
C SER A 22 -5.16 0.89 15.25
N SER A 23 -4.92 -0.41 15.48
CA SER A 23 -3.72 -1.13 15.06
C SER A 23 -3.88 -1.86 13.72
N GLN A 24 -5.02 -1.66 13.03
CA GLN A 24 -5.24 -2.28 11.72
C GLN A 24 -4.33 -1.67 10.65
N SER A 25 -3.79 -2.54 9.79
CA SER A 25 -2.97 -2.14 8.65
C SER A 25 -3.78 -1.35 7.63
N VAL A 26 -3.21 -0.28 7.09
CA VAL A 26 -3.85 0.57 6.07
C VAL A 26 -3.01 0.56 4.80
N PHE A 27 -3.67 0.35 3.66
CA PHE A 27 -3.06 0.55 2.35
C PHE A 27 -2.96 2.04 2.06
N ARG A 28 -1.76 2.48 1.72
CA ARG A 28 -1.49 3.81 1.18
C ARG A 28 -0.92 3.65 -0.21
N SER A 29 -1.50 4.36 -1.16
CA SER A 29 -0.90 4.41 -2.49
C SER A 29 0.47 5.07 -2.39
N LEU A 30 1.50 4.50 -2.99
CA LEU A 30 2.83 5.13 -3.07
C LEU A 30 2.72 6.51 -3.71
N TYR A 31 1.80 6.63 -4.66
CA TYR A 31 1.50 7.87 -5.36
C TYR A 31 0.01 8.08 -5.45
N ASN A 32 -0.42 9.34 -5.58
CA ASN A 32 -1.82 9.69 -5.79
C ASN A 32 -2.25 9.33 -7.22
N THR A 33 -2.45 8.05 -7.46
CA THR A 33 -3.00 7.52 -8.70
C THR A 33 -4.51 7.56 -8.61
N ASP A 34 -5.13 8.64 -9.11
CA ASP A 34 -6.58 8.65 -9.35
C ASP A 34 -6.89 7.52 -10.35
N PRO A 35 -7.73 6.54 -9.99
CA PRO A 35 -8.12 5.47 -10.92
C PRO A 35 -8.85 6.00 -12.16
N ASN A 36 -9.36 7.24 -12.13
CA ASN A 36 -9.98 7.92 -13.26
C ASN A 36 -8.98 8.67 -14.16
N LEU A 37 -7.72 8.85 -13.75
CA LEU A 37 -6.69 9.36 -14.65
C LEU A 37 -6.48 8.33 -15.77
N LYS A 38 -6.44 8.80 -17.02
CA LYS A 38 -6.11 7.97 -18.18
C LYS A 38 -4.74 7.34 -17.96
N ALA A 39 -4.72 6.09 -17.55
CA ALA A 39 -3.50 5.31 -17.42
C ALA A 39 -2.95 5.07 -18.82
N GLU A 40 -1.74 5.55 -19.06
CA GLU A 40 -1.00 5.28 -20.28
C GLU A 40 -0.21 3.98 -20.09
N VAL A 41 0.04 3.30 -21.19
CA VAL A 41 0.95 2.16 -21.21
C VAL A 41 2.33 2.75 -21.46
N LEU A 42 3.31 2.37 -20.65
CA LEU A 42 4.72 2.50 -21.02
C LEU A 42 4.82 1.86 -22.41
N GLY A 43 5.13 2.61 -23.46
CA GLY A 43 4.93 2.17 -24.86
C GLY A 43 5.58 0.83 -25.22
N ASN A 44 5.51 0.43 -26.50
CA ASN A 44 6.21 -0.78 -26.97
C ASN A 44 7.70 -0.70 -26.60
N LEU A 45 8.12 -1.52 -25.65
CA LEU A 45 9.44 -1.46 -25.06
C LEU A 45 9.98 -2.89 -24.90
N ASP A 46 11.24 -3.08 -25.33
CA ASP A 46 11.93 -4.35 -25.60
C ASP A 46 11.95 -5.42 -24.49
N GLU A 47 12.29 -6.65 -24.88
CA GLU A 47 12.13 -7.90 -24.11
C GLU A 47 12.95 -8.04 -22.80
N GLN A 48 13.76 -7.06 -22.38
CA GLN A 48 14.43 -7.09 -21.07
C GLN A 48 14.52 -5.69 -20.49
N MET A 49 13.58 -5.36 -19.62
CA MET A 49 13.53 -4.04 -19.00
C MET A 49 13.74 -4.09 -17.50
N THR A 50 14.36 -3.01 -17.02
CA THR A 50 14.48 -2.69 -15.61
C THR A 50 13.65 -1.46 -15.31
N LEU A 51 12.57 -1.63 -14.54
CA LEU A 51 11.76 -0.53 -14.02
C LEU A 51 12.12 -0.32 -12.56
N LYS A 52 12.59 0.89 -12.22
CA LYS A 52 12.84 1.29 -10.82
C LYS A 52 11.84 2.34 -10.41
N GLN A 53 11.15 2.09 -9.31
CA GLN A 53 10.21 3.01 -8.69
C GLN A 53 10.73 3.44 -7.33
N TYR A 54 11.12 4.70 -7.20
CA TYR A 54 11.73 5.26 -5.98
C TYR A 54 10.69 5.78 -5.00
N PHE A 55 10.84 5.55 -3.71
CA PHE A 55 9.93 6.08 -2.71
C PHE A 55 10.64 6.30 -1.37
N VAL A 56 10.05 7.16 -0.54
CA VAL A 56 10.44 7.36 0.86
C VAL A 56 9.30 6.86 1.75
N PRO A 57 9.53 5.89 2.64
CA PRO A 57 8.49 5.31 3.46
C PRO A 57 8.08 6.28 4.57
N GLU A 58 6.77 6.42 4.78
CA GLU A 58 6.21 7.22 5.88
C GLU A 58 6.40 6.54 7.24
N ASP A 59 6.29 5.20 7.25
CA ASP A 59 6.40 4.33 8.43
C ASP A 59 7.47 3.25 8.25
N SER A 60 8.02 2.77 9.37
CA SER A 60 9.13 1.82 9.40
C SER A 60 8.72 0.38 9.10
N THR A 61 7.44 0.02 9.23
CA THR A 61 6.98 -1.36 9.10
C THR A 61 5.96 -1.49 7.98
N ILE A 62 6.30 -2.29 6.97
CA ILE A 62 5.45 -2.60 5.82
C ILE A 62 5.11 -4.09 5.86
N SER A 63 3.90 -4.48 5.48
CA SER A 63 3.52 -5.90 5.38
C SER A 63 3.37 -6.37 3.95
N GLU A 64 3.04 -5.46 3.03
CA GLU A 64 2.72 -5.83 1.66
C GLU A 64 2.95 -4.66 0.71
N ILE A 65 3.32 -4.97 -0.53
CA ILE A 65 3.27 -4.01 -1.64
C ILE A 65 2.31 -4.56 -2.69
N GLU A 66 1.20 -3.88 -2.92
CA GLU A 66 0.25 -4.17 -4.01
C GLU A 66 0.73 -3.45 -5.27
N VAL A 67 0.87 -4.20 -6.37
CA VAL A 67 1.25 -3.67 -7.68
C VAL A 67 0.15 -4.06 -8.66
N ALA A 68 -0.42 -3.06 -9.33
CA ALA A 68 -1.40 -3.31 -10.39
C ALA A 68 -0.71 -3.40 -11.75
N ILE A 69 -0.95 -4.52 -12.42
CA ILE A 69 -0.36 -4.86 -13.72
C ILE A 69 -1.51 -5.11 -14.71
N LYS A 70 -1.33 -4.67 -15.94
CA LYS A 70 -2.26 -4.95 -17.03
C LYS A 70 -2.10 -6.40 -17.46
N GLU A 71 -3.19 -7.15 -17.44
CA GLU A 71 -3.22 -8.47 -18.05
C GLU A 71 -3.14 -8.32 -19.58
N PHE A 72 -2.17 -8.99 -20.18
CA PHE A 72 -2.09 -9.16 -21.62
C PHE A 72 -2.18 -10.65 -21.96
N SER A 73 -2.76 -10.93 -23.13
CA SER A 73 -2.65 -12.23 -23.77
C SER A 73 -1.25 -12.39 -24.34
N HIS A 74 -0.26 -12.67 -23.50
CA HIS A 74 0.99 -13.23 -24.01
C HIS A 74 0.77 -14.70 -24.34
N ASP A 75 1.35 -15.17 -25.45
CA ASP A 75 1.36 -16.59 -25.81
C ASP A 75 2.31 -17.42 -24.94
N THR A 76 3.08 -16.76 -24.07
CA THR A 76 4.04 -17.35 -23.15
C THR A 76 3.91 -16.75 -21.76
N SER A 77 4.03 -17.59 -20.72
CA SER A 77 4.13 -17.14 -19.33
C SER A 77 5.41 -16.33 -19.15
N SER A 78 5.29 -15.09 -18.66
CA SER A 78 6.43 -14.25 -18.33
C SER A 78 6.65 -14.21 -16.82
N LYS A 79 7.88 -14.47 -16.39
CA LYS A 79 8.30 -14.31 -15.00
C LYS A 79 8.82 -12.88 -14.81
N VAL A 80 8.28 -12.18 -13.82
CA VAL A 80 8.79 -10.87 -13.40
C VAL A 80 9.48 -11.02 -12.07
N LYS A 81 10.78 -10.70 -12.05
CA LYS A 81 11.55 -10.62 -10.81
C LYS A 81 11.39 -9.24 -10.21
N TRP A 82 11.30 -9.17 -8.90
CA TRP A 82 11.26 -7.91 -8.17
C TRP A 82 12.30 -7.88 -7.05
N SER A 83 12.81 -6.70 -6.74
CA SER A 83 13.67 -6.47 -5.58
C SER A 83 13.41 -5.11 -4.95
N LEU A 84 13.40 -5.08 -3.62
CA LEU A 84 13.36 -3.86 -2.82
C LEU A 84 14.79 -3.52 -2.39
N VAL A 85 15.24 -2.31 -2.72
CA VAL A 85 16.64 -1.88 -2.53
C VAL A 85 16.69 -0.57 -1.76
N GLU A 86 17.61 -0.48 -0.78
CA GLU A 86 17.96 0.76 -0.09
C GLU A 86 18.89 1.62 -0.95
N VAL A 87 18.54 2.88 -1.19
CA VAL A 87 19.30 3.76 -2.10
C VAL A 87 20.69 4.06 -1.56
N GLU A 88 20.83 4.38 -0.28
CA GLU A 88 22.10 4.79 0.32
C GLU A 88 23.16 3.68 0.28
N SER A 89 22.77 2.46 0.62
CA SER A 89 23.68 1.32 0.73
C SER A 89 23.70 0.44 -0.53
N ASN A 90 22.77 0.68 -1.47
CA ASN A 90 22.49 -0.19 -2.62
C ASN A 90 22.22 -1.66 -2.23
N LYS A 91 21.76 -1.89 -0.99
CA LYS A 91 21.52 -3.22 -0.45
C LYS A 91 20.13 -3.71 -0.83
N VAL A 92 20.04 -4.92 -1.38
CA VAL A 92 18.77 -5.62 -1.57
C VAL A 92 18.24 -6.08 -0.21
N ILE A 93 17.05 -5.62 0.13
CA ILE A 93 16.38 -5.89 1.41
C ILE A 93 15.51 -7.13 1.29
N LYS A 94 14.77 -7.24 0.18
CA LYS A 94 13.92 -8.38 -0.13
C LYS A 94 13.76 -8.52 -1.64
N SER A 95 13.52 -9.72 -2.11
CA SER A 95 13.31 -10.02 -3.52
C SER A 95 12.38 -11.20 -3.71
N GLY A 96 11.81 -11.33 -4.89
CA GLY A 96 10.99 -12.48 -5.28
C GLY A 96 10.66 -12.47 -6.76
N GLU A 97 9.71 -13.32 -7.13
CA GLU A 97 9.17 -13.37 -8.49
C GLU A 97 7.66 -13.59 -8.46
N PHE A 98 6.98 -13.13 -9.51
CA PHE A 98 5.61 -13.54 -9.80
C PHE A 98 5.51 -13.96 -11.27
N GLU A 99 4.63 -14.93 -11.51
CA GLU A 99 4.35 -15.42 -12.86
C GLU A 99 3.09 -14.75 -13.38
N LEU A 100 3.18 -14.29 -14.62
CA LEU A 100 2.04 -13.76 -15.35
C LEU A 100 1.43 -14.90 -16.13
N ASN A 101 0.31 -15.38 -15.62
CA ASN A 101 -0.46 -16.41 -16.29
C ASN A 101 -1.26 -15.80 -17.44
N LYS A 102 -1.40 -16.57 -18.52
CA LYS A 102 -2.24 -16.21 -19.66
C LYS A 102 -3.68 -16.02 -19.18
N SER A 103 -4.18 -14.78 -19.23
CA SER A 103 -5.61 -14.54 -19.14
C SER A 103 -6.12 -14.20 -20.54
N THR A 104 -7.27 -14.77 -20.89
CA THR A 104 -7.99 -14.37 -22.10
C THR A 104 -8.89 -13.20 -21.70
N PRO A 105 -8.63 -11.96 -22.14
CA PRO A 105 -9.48 -10.84 -21.78
C PRO A 105 -10.90 -11.06 -22.34
N THR A 106 -11.86 -11.34 -21.45
CA THR A 106 -13.25 -11.54 -21.84
C THR A 106 -13.85 -10.19 -22.26
N GLY A 107 -14.03 -10.00 -23.57
CA GLY A 107 -14.78 -8.86 -24.13
C GLY A 107 -14.02 -7.54 -24.27
N GLY A 108 -12.72 -7.56 -24.57
CA GLY A 108 -11.95 -6.36 -24.94
C GLY A 108 -11.73 -5.36 -23.81
N LYS A 109 -12.09 -5.70 -22.58
CA LYS A 109 -11.80 -4.90 -21.39
C LYS A 109 -10.38 -5.18 -20.91
N VAL A 110 -9.65 -4.11 -20.63
CA VAL A 110 -8.35 -4.18 -19.96
C VAL A 110 -8.58 -4.67 -18.52
N VAL A 111 -8.23 -5.92 -18.24
CA VAL A 111 -8.27 -6.48 -16.89
C VAL A 111 -6.98 -6.10 -16.16
N LEU A 112 -7.10 -5.66 -14.91
CA LEU A 112 -5.96 -5.36 -14.05
C LEU A 112 -5.79 -6.50 -13.05
N SER A 113 -4.65 -7.17 -13.13
CA SER A 113 -4.22 -8.12 -12.12
C SER A 113 -3.49 -7.37 -11.01
N LYS A 114 -3.77 -7.77 -9.77
CA LYS A 114 -3.09 -7.25 -8.59
C LYS A 114 -2.12 -8.30 -8.08
N PHE A 115 -0.86 -7.91 -7.95
CA PHE A 115 0.17 -8.74 -7.34
C PHE A 115 0.54 -8.16 -5.98
N TYR A 116 0.65 -9.05 -4.99
CA TYR A 116 0.97 -8.69 -3.62
C TYR A 116 2.36 -9.21 -3.30
N LEU A 117 3.30 -8.30 -3.07
CA LEU A 117 4.66 -8.61 -2.68
C LEU A 117 4.68 -8.70 -1.15
N ASP A 118 4.94 -9.89 -0.62
CA ASP A 118 5.02 -10.09 0.84
C ASP A 118 6.21 -9.33 1.43
N MET A 119 5.96 -8.53 2.47
CA MET A 119 6.95 -7.74 3.20
C MET A 119 6.88 -7.96 4.71
N THR A 120 6.25 -9.03 5.19
CA THR A 120 5.95 -9.25 6.63
C THR A 120 7.15 -9.10 7.57
N ASP A 121 8.38 -9.36 7.11
CA ASP A 121 9.62 -9.26 7.89
C ASP A 121 10.51 -8.06 7.52
N VAL A 122 9.99 -7.08 6.76
CA VAL A 122 10.76 -5.92 6.29
C VAL A 122 10.56 -4.73 7.21
N THR A 123 11.67 -4.24 7.77
CA THR A 123 11.72 -2.97 8.49
C THR A 123 12.52 -1.96 7.68
N LEU A 124 11.87 -0.84 7.34
CA LEU A 124 12.44 0.30 6.64
C LEU A 124 12.87 1.38 7.63
N LYS A 125 13.93 2.10 7.29
CA LYS A 125 14.37 3.27 8.05
C LYS A 125 13.57 4.49 7.59
N LYS A 126 12.87 5.12 8.53
CA LYS A 126 12.10 6.33 8.25
C LYS A 126 13.01 7.43 7.70
N GLY A 127 12.61 8.03 6.58
CA GLY A 127 13.36 9.09 5.90
C GLY A 127 14.48 8.62 4.97
N SER A 128 14.78 7.32 4.91
CA SER A 128 15.70 6.77 3.91
C SER A 128 14.97 6.48 2.60
N ALA A 129 15.64 6.70 1.46
CA ALA A 129 15.06 6.42 0.15
C ALA A 129 15.25 4.94 -0.23
N TYR A 130 14.23 4.36 -0.86
CA TYR A 130 14.22 3.00 -1.36
C TYR A 130 13.73 2.99 -2.81
N TYR A 131 14.00 1.92 -3.55
CA TYR A 131 13.32 1.66 -4.81
C TYR A 131 12.89 0.21 -4.93
N ILE A 132 11.79 0.00 -5.64
CA ILE A 132 11.40 -1.32 -6.12
C ILE A 132 11.87 -1.44 -7.56
N GLU A 133 12.67 -2.47 -7.82
CA GLU A 133 13.14 -2.82 -9.16
C GLU A 133 12.35 -4.01 -9.67
N TYR A 134 11.79 -3.89 -10.87
CA TYR A 134 11.18 -4.99 -11.61
C TYR A 134 12.04 -5.31 -12.82
N LYS A 135 12.30 -6.60 -13.05
CA LYS A 135 13.10 -7.13 -14.15
C LYS A 135 12.36 -8.23 -14.88
N GLY A 136 12.25 -8.10 -16.20
CA GLY A 136 11.64 -9.10 -17.07
C GLY A 136 11.14 -8.49 -18.38
N ASN A 137 10.32 -9.26 -19.09
CA ASN A 137 9.57 -8.75 -20.23
C ASN A 137 8.35 -7.98 -19.71
N ILE A 138 8.53 -6.69 -19.43
CA ILE A 138 7.59 -5.87 -18.64
C ILE A 138 7.04 -4.62 -19.33
N GLY A 139 7.35 -4.39 -20.61
CA GLY A 139 7.05 -3.12 -21.28
C GLY A 139 5.58 -2.73 -21.30
N ASP A 140 4.73 -3.65 -21.73
CA ASP A 140 3.30 -3.34 -21.82
C ASP A 140 2.55 -3.53 -20.48
N LEU A 141 3.20 -4.17 -19.50
CA LEU A 141 2.56 -4.69 -18.30
C LEU A 141 2.23 -3.61 -17.28
N PHE A 142 3.11 -2.61 -17.14
CA PHE A 142 2.95 -1.58 -16.13
C PHE A 142 2.11 -0.42 -16.65
N LYS A 143 0.96 -0.19 -16.02
CA LYS A 143 0.23 1.06 -16.21
C LYS A 143 0.93 2.17 -15.46
N VAL A 144 1.09 3.29 -16.16
CA VAL A 144 1.67 4.51 -15.64
C VAL A 144 0.65 5.64 -15.69
N THR A 145 0.71 6.52 -14.71
CA THR A 145 -0.05 7.77 -14.66
C THR A 145 0.91 8.93 -14.50
N LYS A 146 0.46 10.16 -14.78
CA LYS A 146 1.27 11.35 -14.51
C LYS A 146 1.58 11.46 -13.02
N ALA A 147 2.86 11.64 -12.73
CA ALA A 147 3.34 12.02 -11.42
C ALA A 147 2.64 13.30 -10.93
N ARG A 148 2.05 13.28 -9.73
CA ARG A 148 1.42 14.48 -9.13
C ARG A 148 2.29 15.11 -8.02
N GLN A 149 3.38 14.45 -7.64
CA GLN A 149 4.33 14.91 -6.62
C GLN A 149 5.73 15.01 -7.24
N LYS A 150 6.53 16.00 -6.82
CA LYS A 150 7.88 16.28 -7.35
C LYS A 150 8.93 15.20 -7.03
N GLU A 151 8.59 14.23 -6.19
CA GLU A 151 9.53 13.22 -5.67
C GLU A 151 9.32 11.84 -6.32
N THR A 152 8.53 11.76 -7.39
CA THR A 152 8.21 10.49 -8.03
C THR A 152 9.11 10.30 -9.25
N THR A 153 10.23 9.62 -9.06
CA THR A 153 11.13 9.23 -10.14
C THR A 153 10.87 7.77 -10.49
N ILE A 154 10.37 7.53 -11.70
CA ILE A 154 10.46 6.21 -12.33
C ILE A 154 11.61 6.25 -13.32
N ILE A 155 12.48 5.24 -13.22
CA ILE A 155 13.57 5.04 -14.16
C ILE A 155 13.30 3.76 -14.92
N VAL A 156 13.14 3.87 -16.23
CA VAL A 156 13.00 2.74 -17.15
C VAL A 156 14.27 2.66 -17.98
N ASN A 157 15.02 1.56 -17.83
CA ASN A 157 16.30 1.35 -18.53
C ASN A 157 17.30 2.52 -18.39
N GLY A 158 17.31 3.20 -17.25
CA GLY A 158 18.18 4.35 -17.00
C GLY A 158 17.62 5.71 -17.44
N VAL A 159 16.44 5.73 -18.08
CA VAL A 159 15.75 6.97 -18.48
C VAL A 159 14.70 7.32 -17.45
N GLU A 160 14.81 8.52 -16.88
CA GLU A 160 13.79 9.07 -15.98
C GLU A 160 12.56 9.48 -16.79
N ILE A 161 11.38 9.06 -16.31
CA ILE A 161 10.09 9.42 -16.87
C ILE A 161 9.21 10.06 -15.80
N ASP A 162 8.48 11.11 -16.18
CA ASP A 162 7.57 11.86 -15.29
C ASP A 162 6.23 11.13 -15.11
N GLN A 163 6.34 9.88 -14.67
CA GLN A 163 5.26 8.91 -14.60
C GLN A 163 5.38 8.06 -13.34
N ALA A 164 4.25 7.52 -12.88
CA ALA A 164 4.09 6.76 -11.65
C ALA A 164 3.29 5.48 -11.91
N THR A 165 3.73 4.34 -11.39
CA THR A 165 2.99 3.07 -11.44
C THR A 165 1.93 3.01 -10.34
N PHE A 166 0.89 2.22 -10.58
CA PHE A 166 -0.16 1.94 -9.60
C PHE A 166 0.32 0.96 -8.54
N THR A 167 1.09 1.47 -7.58
CA THR A 167 1.64 0.69 -6.48
C THR A 167 1.10 1.22 -5.14
N LYS A 168 0.71 0.33 -4.24
CA LYS A 168 0.32 0.66 -2.86
C LYS A 168 1.18 -0.10 -1.88
N ILE A 169 1.49 0.52 -0.75
CA ILE A 169 2.16 -0.14 0.37
C ILE A 169 1.16 -0.28 1.51
N LYS A 170 1.09 -1.48 2.06
CA LYS A 170 0.37 -1.76 3.29
C LYS A 170 1.30 -1.51 4.46
N TYR A 171 1.05 -0.44 5.18
CA TYR A 171 1.78 -0.12 6.39
C TYR A 171 1.12 -0.81 7.59
N ASN A 172 1.95 -1.40 8.43
CA ASN A 172 1.52 -1.87 9.75
C ASN A 172 1.84 -0.77 10.76
N GLY A 173 0.85 -0.31 11.50
CA GLY A 173 1.08 0.75 12.47
C GLY A 173 -0.12 1.01 13.36
N PHE A 174 0.16 1.62 14.50
CA PHE A 174 -0.85 2.17 15.39
C PHE A 174 -1.20 3.59 14.92
N HIS A 175 -2.43 3.77 14.45
CA HIS A 175 -2.91 5.06 14.00
C HIS A 175 -3.40 5.89 15.19
N LEU A 176 -2.47 6.65 15.79
CA LEU A 176 -2.75 7.49 16.96
C LEU A 176 -3.94 8.43 16.75
N GLN A 177 -4.05 9.04 15.56
CA GLN A 177 -5.17 9.93 15.25
C GLN A 177 -6.52 9.19 15.28
N THR A 178 -6.60 8.03 14.65
CA THR A 178 -7.82 7.18 14.66
C THR A 178 -8.18 6.78 16.09
N PHE A 179 -7.18 6.38 16.88
CA PHE A 179 -7.38 6.02 18.29
C PHE A 179 -7.96 7.16 19.11
N ILE A 180 -7.39 8.38 18.99
CA ILE A 180 -7.86 9.55 19.73
C ILE A 180 -9.28 9.93 19.32
N ILE A 181 -9.60 9.91 18.02
CA ILE A 181 -10.95 10.24 17.52
C ILE A 181 -11.98 9.25 18.09
N LEU A 182 -11.69 7.95 18.07
CA LEU A 182 -12.60 6.93 18.59
C LEU A 182 -12.74 7.00 20.11
N LEU A 183 -11.66 7.35 20.82
CA LEU A 183 -11.70 7.58 22.27
C LEU A 183 -12.63 8.74 22.61
N LEU A 184 -12.47 9.89 21.93
CA LEU A 184 -13.33 11.06 22.13
C LEU A 184 -14.79 10.76 21.80
N LEU A 185 -15.05 10.02 20.71
CA LEU A 185 -16.40 9.58 20.34
C LEU A 185 -17.00 8.65 21.40
N SER A 186 -16.21 7.73 21.95
CA SER A 186 -16.66 6.81 23.00
C SER A 186 -17.02 7.57 24.28
N VAL A 187 -16.19 8.53 24.70
CA VAL A 187 -16.49 9.40 25.85
C VAL A 187 -17.75 10.23 25.58
N TYR A 188 -17.89 10.79 24.38
CA TYR A 188 -19.07 11.54 23.97
C TYR A 188 -20.35 10.70 24.09
N ILE A 189 -20.36 9.47 23.57
CA ILE A 189 -21.52 8.57 23.65
C ILE A 189 -21.88 8.25 25.11
N ILE A 190 -20.88 7.98 25.96
CA ILE A 190 -21.11 7.69 27.38
C ILE A 190 -21.73 8.89 28.10
N VAL A 191 -21.20 10.08 27.89
CA VAL A 191 -21.74 11.33 28.48
C VAL A 191 -23.15 11.59 27.95
N PHE A 192 -23.34 11.48 26.63
CA PHE A 192 -24.64 11.67 25.99
C PHE A 192 -25.71 10.71 26.55
N MET A 193 -25.40 9.42 26.66
CA MET A 193 -26.30 8.43 27.25
C MET A 193 -26.59 8.72 28.73
N SER A 194 -25.59 9.17 29.49
CA SER A 194 -25.79 9.58 30.89
C SER A 194 -26.69 10.80 31.02
N VAL A 195 -26.62 11.75 30.09
CA VAL A 195 -27.48 12.94 30.07
C VAL A 195 -28.91 12.53 29.69
N MET A 196 -29.07 11.75 28.62
CA MET A 196 -30.37 11.25 28.16
C MET A 196 -31.11 10.45 29.23
N THR A 197 -30.44 9.51 29.89
CA THR A 197 -31.05 8.72 30.98
C THR A 197 -31.47 9.56 32.18
N ARG A 198 -30.97 10.80 32.31
CA ARG A 198 -31.39 11.76 33.34
C ARG A 198 -32.58 12.62 32.91
N PHE A 199 -32.77 12.84 31.61
CA PHE A 199 -33.91 13.57 31.05
C PHE A 199 -35.16 12.70 30.87
N PHE A 200 -34.98 11.40 30.62
CA PHE A 200 -36.08 10.43 30.45
C PHE A 200 -36.50 9.75 31.77
N ARG A 201 -36.12 10.34 32.90
CA ARG A 201 -36.42 9.84 34.24
C ARG A 201 -37.02 10.96 35.07
#